data_AF-A0A2D9T9I9-F1
#
_entry.id   AF-A0A2D9T9I9-F1
#
_cell.length_a   1.000
_cell.length_b   1.000
_cell.length_c   1.000
_cell.angle_alpha   90.00
_cell.angle_beta   90.00
_cell.angle_gamma   90.00
#
_symmetry.space_group_name_H-M   'P 1'
#
loop_
_entity.id
_entity.type
_entity.pdbx_description
1 polymer ?
#
loop_
_entity_poly.entity_id
_entity_poly.type
_entity_poly.pdbx_seq_one_letter_code
_entity_poly.pdbx_strand_id
1 'polypeptide(L)' 'MTRVLLVLAAATALAGCPPDVNEPEPPEGTPCETSADCTPADAPCGLVYACVAEVCEEEPSRTEPCDGGL' A
#
# COMPACT_ATOMS: atom_id res chain seq x y z
N MET A 1 9.95 43.87 29.80
CA MET A 1 10.85 43.12 28.89
C MET A 1 10.63 41.60 28.97
N THR A 2 10.46 41.01 30.15
CA THR A 2 10.24 39.55 30.36
C THR A 2 9.03 38.96 29.62
N ARG A 3 7.93 39.73 29.47
CA ARG A 3 6.73 39.28 28.76
C ARG A 3 6.92 39.13 27.24
N VAL A 4 7.81 39.93 26.64
CA VAL A 4 8.07 39.89 25.19
C VAL A 4 8.85 38.62 24.84
N LEU A 5 9.78 38.21 25.70
CA LEU A 5 10.57 36.99 25.55
C LEU A 5 9.72 35.72 25.62
N LEU A 6 8.72 35.69 26.51
CA LEU A 6 7.79 34.57 26.62
C LEU A 6 6.92 34.39 25.36
N VAL A 7 6.48 35.50 24.75
CA VAL A 7 5.68 35.47 23.52
C VAL A 7 6.50 34.97 22.33
N LEU A 8 7.77 35.40 22.22
CA LEU A 8 8.66 34.94 21.15
C LEU A 8 8.97 33.44 21.26
N ALA A 9 9.20 32.93 22.47
CA ALA A 9 9.49 31.51 22.69
C ALA A 9 8.28 30.60 22.34
N ALA A 10 7.06 31.06 22.64
CA ALA A 10 5.84 30.34 22.30
C ALA A 10 5.59 30.29 20.77
N ALA A 11 5.92 31.37 20.06
CA ALA A 11 5.77 31.45 18.60
C ALA A 11 6.73 30.50 17.86
N THR A 12 7.96 30.34 18.34
CA THR A 12 8.94 29.42 17.73
C THR A 12 8.60 27.95 17.96
N ALA A 13 7.90 27.61 19.04
CA ALA A 13 7.50 26.24 19.33
C ALA A 13 6.40 25.73 18.38
N LEU A 14 5.49 26.62 17.93
CA LEU A 14 4.42 26.29 16.99
C LEU A 14 4.89 26.22 15.53
N ALA A 15 6.01 26.86 15.20
CA ALA A 15 6.64 26.76 13.87
C ALA A 15 7.43 25.45 13.66
N GLY A 16 7.57 24.63 14.72
CA GLY A 16 8.31 23.38 14.68
C GLY A 16 7.47 22.11 14.51
N CYS A 17 6.14 22.22 14.38
CA CYS A 17 5.32 21.06 14.05
C CYS A 17 5.67 20.62 12.62
N PRO A 18 6.12 19.36 12.41
CA PRO A 18 6.32 18.86 11.07
C PRO A 18 4.99 18.97 10.31
N PRO A 19 5.03 19.27 9.00
CA PRO A 19 3.81 19.27 8.21
C PRO A 19 3.13 17.91 8.35
N ASP A 20 1.82 17.94 8.57
CA ASP A 20 0.98 16.75 8.54
C ASP A 20 1.11 16.14 7.14
N VAL A 21 1.83 15.02 7.04
CA VAL A 21 1.99 14.30 5.78
C VAL A 21 0.69 13.56 5.52
N ASN A 22 -0.03 13.93 4.47
CA ASN A 22 -1.16 13.14 4.01
C ASN A 22 -0.59 11.83 3.42
N GLU A 23 -0.63 10.77 4.21
CA GLU A 23 -0.39 9.43 3.69
C GLU A 23 -1.54 9.07 2.74
N PRO A 24 -1.25 8.56 1.53
CA PRO A 24 -2.27 8.04 0.65
C PRO A 24 -3.06 6.95 1.37
N GLU A 25 -4.37 6.90 1.16
CA GLU A 25 -5.16 5.75 1.57
C GLU A 25 -4.59 4.48 0.91
N PRO A 26 -4.44 3.38 1.67
CA PRO A 26 -3.97 2.13 1.11
C PRO A 26 -4.95 1.65 0.01
N PRO A 27 -4.44 1.02 -1.05
CA PRO A 27 -5.29 0.46 -2.10
C PRO A 27 -6.27 -0.56 -1.52
N GLU A 28 -7.52 -0.52 -2.00
CA GLU A 28 -8.57 -1.47 -1.64
C GLU A 28 -8.25 -2.86 -2.24
N GLY A 29 -8.41 -3.93 -1.44
CA GLY A 29 -8.31 -5.31 -1.92
C GLY A 29 -7.61 -6.26 -0.95
N THR A 30 -7.33 -7.48 -1.42
CA THR A 30 -6.64 -8.50 -0.63
C THR A 30 -5.13 -8.23 -0.65
N PRO A 31 -4.47 -8.04 0.50
CA PRO A 31 -3.04 -7.78 0.55
C PRO A 31 -2.23 -9.02 0.15
N CYS A 32 -1.09 -8.81 -0.50
CA CYS A 32 -0.21 -9.88 -0.98
C CYS A 32 1.27 -9.48 -0.96
N GLU A 33 2.14 -10.49 -0.92
CA GLU A 33 3.59 -10.30 -1.12
C GLU A 33 4.01 -10.83 -2.49
N THR A 34 3.35 -11.89 -2.97
CA THR A 34 3.64 -12.61 -4.20
C THR A 34 2.36 -12.99 -4.95
N SER A 35 2.47 -13.30 -6.24
CA SER A 35 1.32 -13.81 -7.03
C SER A 35 0.78 -15.16 -6.55
N ALA A 36 1.56 -15.90 -5.76
CA ALA A 36 1.11 -17.14 -5.13
C ALA A 36 0.08 -16.88 -4.02
N ASP A 37 0.12 -15.71 -3.38
CA ASP A 37 -0.87 -15.31 -2.36
C ASP A 37 -2.22 -14.97 -2.99
N CYS A 38 -2.21 -14.55 -4.27
CA CYS A 38 -3.40 -14.10 -4.99
C CYS A 38 -4.09 -15.17 -5.81
N THR A 39 -3.39 -16.24 -6.19
CA THR A 39 -3.95 -17.29 -7.03
C THR A 39 -4.64 -18.33 -6.15
N PRO A 40 -5.99 -18.37 -6.09
CA PRO A 40 -6.69 -19.31 -5.23
C PRO A 40 -6.47 -20.76 -5.67
N ALA A 41 -6.52 -21.71 -4.73
CA ALA A 41 -6.29 -23.12 -5.01
C ALA A 41 -7.35 -23.73 -5.97
N ASP A 42 -8.52 -23.12 -6.02
CA ASP A 42 -9.62 -23.45 -6.94
C ASP A 42 -9.62 -22.63 -8.24
N ALA A 43 -8.59 -21.78 -8.46
CA ALA A 43 -8.42 -21.08 -9.73
C ALA A 43 -8.39 -22.09 -10.89
N PRO A 44 -9.08 -21.80 -12.00
CA PRO A 44 -8.92 -22.57 -13.23
C PRO A 44 -7.44 -22.72 -13.58
N CYS A 45 -7.05 -23.93 -13.95
CA CYS A 45 -5.66 -24.22 -14.24
C CYS A 45 -5.10 -23.26 -15.29
N GLY A 46 -3.92 -22.73 -14.98
CA GLY A 46 -3.23 -21.79 -15.85
C GLY A 46 -3.72 -20.35 -15.74
N LEU A 47 -4.63 -20.00 -14.82
CA LEU A 47 -4.88 -18.61 -14.45
C LEU A 47 -3.98 -18.21 -13.27
N VAL A 48 -3.33 -17.06 -13.39
CA VAL A 48 -2.48 -16.50 -12.33
C VAL A 48 -2.90 -15.06 -12.06
N TYR A 49 -3.17 -14.77 -10.80
CA TYR A 49 -3.55 -13.44 -10.32
C TYR A 49 -2.28 -12.74 -9.83
N ALA A 50 -1.99 -11.55 -10.35
CA ALA A 50 -0.77 -10.87 -9.96
C ALA A 50 -0.95 -10.14 -8.61
N CYS A 51 0.17 -10.00 -7.90
CA CYS A 51 0.28 -9.07 -6.79
C CYS A 51 0.83 -7.75 -7.31
N VAL A 52 0.01 -6.71 -7.35
CA VAL A 52 0.37 -5.39 -7.90
C VAL A 52 0.15 -4.34 -6.82
N ALA A 53 1.20 -3.58 -6.52
CA ALA A 53 1.18 -2.59 -5.44
C ALA A 53 0.67 -3.18 -4.11
N GLU A 54 1.16 -4.38 -3.77
CA GLU A 54 0.83 -5.12 -2.53
C GLU A 54 -0.64 -5.55 -2.43
N VAL A 55 -1.38 -5.54 -3.54
CA VAL A 55 -2.79 -5.96 -3.62
C VAL A 55 -3.00 -6.95 -4.77
N CYS A 56 -3.83 -7.96 -4.52
CA CYS A 56 -4.22 -8.93 -5.54
C CYS A 56 -5.12 -8.31 -6.59
N GLU A 57 -4.81 -8.59 -7.85
CA GLU A 57 -5.72 -8.28 -8.96
C GLU A 57 -7.06 -9.02 -8.79
N GLU A 58 -8.17 -8.37 -9.14
CA GLU A 58 -9.50 -8.99 -9.11
C GLU A 58 -9.73 -9.93 -10.32
N GLU A 59 -9.10 -9.61 -11.45
CA GLU A 59 -9.17 -10.39 -12.69
C GLU A 59 -7.75 -10.83 -13.09
N PRO A 60 -7.57 -12.09 -13.54
CA PRO A 60 -6.25 -12.60 -13.87
C PRO A 60 -5.75 -11.97 -15.16
N SER A 61 -4.65 -11.22 -15.07
CA SER A 61 -3.99 -10.62 -16.22
C SER A 61 -3.02 -11.57 -16.95
N ARG A 62 -2.72 -12.73 -16.35
CA ARG A 62 -1.69 -13.66 -16.83
C ARG A 62 -2.14 -15.11 -16.80
N THR A 63 -1.51 -15.90 -17.66
CA THR A 63 -1.70 -17.35 -17.70
C THR A 63 -0.39 -18.10 -17.70
N GLU A 64 -0.34 -19.24 -17.03
CA GLU A 64 0.80 -20.15 -17.03
C GLU A 64 0.42 -21.54 -17.57
N PRO A 65 1.36 -22.29 -18.17
CA PRO A 65 1.08 -23.65 -18.61
C PRO A 65 0.72 -24.54 -17.42
N CYS A 66 -0.36 -25.30 -17.56
CA CYS A 66 -0.65 -26.41 -16.66
C CYS A 66 0.45 -27.47 -16.75
N ASP A 67 0.93 -27.96 -15.60
CA ASP A 67 1.78 -29.17 -15.50
C ASP A 67 0.99 -30.38 -16.04
N GLY A 68 1.07 -30.57 -17.35
CA GLY A 68 0.20 -31.49 -18.10
C GLY A 68 0.10 -31.22 -19.60
N GLY A 69 0.72 -30.13 -20.10
CA GLY A 69 0.92 -29.77 -21.52
C GLY A 69 0.20 -30.60 -22.59
N LEU A 70 -0.71 -29.92 -23.31
CA LEU A 70 -1.58 -30.34 -24.42
C LEU A 70 -2.99 -30.76 -24.01
#